data_AF-A0A957M8W5-F1
#
_entry.id   AF-A0A957M8W5-F1
#
_cell.length_a   1.000
_cell.length_b   1.000
_cell.length_c   1.000
_cell.angle_alpha   90.00
_cell.angle_beta   90.00
_cell.angle_gamma   90.00
#
_symmetry.space_group_name_H-M   'P 1'
#
loop_
_entity.id
_entity.type
_entity.pdbx_description
1 polymer ?
#
loop_
_entity_poly.entity_id
_entity_poly.type
_entity_poly.pdbx_seq_one_letter_code
_entity_poly.pdbx_strand_id
1 'polypeptide(L)'
;MMGMRPVAEIMFADFIGECYDQLVNNAAKMHYMFDGQFKAPIVVRTACGGGFGGGPHHSQSVEGWFLNVPGIVLVAPATPADAKGLLLASIENDNPIIFLEHKALYRVKGDVPEGHYTTPLRRAAIARQGKDVTVVATMKMVHEALAAATELEKEGIDVEVVDLRTIRPYDAETV
;
A
#
# COMPACT_ATOMS: atom_id res chain seq x y z
N MET A 1 -15.36 -13.66 12.51
CA MET A 1 -15.78 -15.09 12.46
C MET A 1 -15.46 -15.86 13.74
N MET A 2 -14.30 -15.75 14.39
CA MET A 2 -14.05 -16.31 15.75
C MET A 2 -13.24 -15.38 16.67
N GLY A 3 -13.42 -14.06 16.57
CA GLY A 3 -12.79 -13.07 17.45
C GLY A 3 -11.33 -12.67 17.16
N MET A 4 -10.63 -13.38 16.28
CA MET A 4 -9.23 -13.08 15.90
C MET A 4 -9.12 -12.00 14.81
N ARG A 5 -7.93 -11.37 14.73
CA ARG A 5 -7.52 -10.39 13.70
C ARG A 5 -6.22 -10.86 13.02
N PRO A 6 -6.30 -11.85 12.10
CA PRO A 6 -5.10 -12.47 11.54
C PRO A 6 -4.28 -11.51 10.68
N VAL A 7 -2.96 -11.61 10.82
CA VAL A 7 -1.97 -11.01 9.91
C VAL A 7 -1.29 -12.15 9.16
N ALA A 8 -1.81 -12.48 7.99
CA ALA A 8 -1.26 -13.52 7.13
C ALA A 8 -0.13 -12.94 6.28
N GLU A 9 0.82 -13.79 5.90
CA GLU A 9 1.92 -13.43 5.03
C GLU A 9 1.93 -14.35 3.80
N ILE A 10 2.01 -13.74 2.62
CA ILE A 10 2.37 -14.42 1.38
C ILE A 10 3.77 -13.96 1.01
N MET A 11 4.72 -14.89 0.99
CA MET A 11 6.16 -14.61 0.91
C MET A 11 6.52 -13.61 -0.20
N PHE A 12 5.97 -13.80 -1.40
CA PHE A 12 6.12 -12.86 -2.52
C PHE A 12 4.77 -12.64 -3.17
N ALA A 13 4.52 -11.41 -3.60
CA ALA A 13 3.26 -11.00 -4.21
C ALA A 13 2.93 -11.85 -5.46
N ASP A 14 3.97 -12.33 -6.14
CA ASP A 14 3.94 -13.25 -7.27
C ASP A 14 3.13 -14.53 -6.98
N PHE A 15 3.04 -14.97 -5.72
CA PHE A 15 2.32 -16.18 -5.29
C PHE A 15 0.92 -15.91 -4.74
N ILE A 16 0.44 -14.66 -4.76
CA ILE A 16 -0.90 -14.32 -4.24
C ILE A 16 -2.03 -14.99 -5.06
N GLY A 17 -1.72 -15.45 -6.28
CA GLY A 17 -2.63 -16.23 -7.12
C GLY A 17 -3.15 -17.49 -6.44
N GLU A 18 -2.34 -18.14 -5.60
CA GLU A 18 -2.70 -19.40 -4.91
C GLU A 18 -3.87 -19.22 -3.93
N CYS A 19 -4.07 -18.01 -3.39
CA CYS A 19 -5.16 -17.68 -2.48
C CYS A 19 -6.18 -16.69 -3.08
N TYR A 20 -6.14 -16.46 -4.40
CA TYR A 20 -6.93 -15.41 -5.04
C TYR A 20 -8.44 -15.57 -4.83
N ASP A 21 -8.98 -16.79 -4.94
CA ASP A 21 -10.40 -17.06 -4.69
C ASP A 21 -10.82 -16.73 -3.24
N GLN A 22 -9.95 -17.05 -2.27
CA GLN A 22 -10.19 -16.76 -0.86
C GLN A 22 -10.20 -15.24 -0.59
N LEU A 23 -9.37 -14.48 -1.30
CA LEU A 23 -9.37 -13.03 -1.19
C LEU A 23 -10.57 -12.39 -1.89
N VAL A 24 -10.80 -12.76 -3.15
CA VAL A 24 -11.73 -12.05 -4.04
C VAL A 24 -13.17 -12.51 -3.87
N ASN A 25 -13.42 -13.80 -3.72
CA ASN A 25 -14.77 -14.34 -3.62
C ASN A 25 -15.27 -14.52 -2.19
N ASN A 26 -14.35 -14.64 -1.23
CA ASN A 26 -14.72 -14.77 0.17
C ASN A 26 -14.46 -13.45 0.91
N ALA A 27 -13.21 -13.15 1.27
CA ALA A 27 -12.87 -12.04 2.16
C ALA A 27 -13.45 -10.69 1.71
N ALA A 28 -13.26 -10.32 0.44
CA ALA A 28 -13.75 -9.06 -0.14
C ALA A 28 -15.27 -8.88 -0.03
N LYS A 29 -16.02 -9.98 -0.08
CA LYS A 29 -17.48 -9.98 -0.16
C LYS A 29 -18.16 -10.20 1.19
N MET A 30 -17.42 -10.61 2.23
CA MET A 30 -17.99 -10.97 3.54
C MET A 30 -18.93 -9.91 4.11
N HIS A 31 -18.50 -8.65 4.16
CA HIS A 31 -19.35 -7.57 4.68
C HIS A 31 -20.64 -7.41 3.88
N TYR A 32 -20.54 -7.44 2.55
CA TYR A 32 -21.66 -7.23 1.66
C TYR A 32 -22.64 -8.42 1.64
N MET A 33 -22.13 -9.65 1.56
CA MET A 33 -22.94 -10.88 1.48
C MET A 33 -23.82 -11.10 2.71
N PHE A 34 -23.41 -10.58 3.86
CA PHE A 34 -24.11 -10.78 5.12
C PHE A 34 -24.68 -9.49 5.71
N ASP A 35 -24.89 -8.46 4.88
CA ASP A 35 -25.51 -7.19 5.30
C ASP A 35 -24.84 -6.58 6.54
N GLY A 36 -23.49 -6.60 6.56
CA GLY A 36 -22.67 -6.07 7.65
C GLY A 36 -22.63 -6.93 8.93
N GLN A 37 -23.37 -8.03 9.01
CA GLN A 37 -23.37 -8.90 10.19
C GLN A 37 -22.03 -9.62 10.40
N PHE A 38 -21.28 -9.87 9.31
CA PHE A 38 -19.95 -10.47 9.36
C PHE A 38 -18.89 -9.53 8.82
N LYS A 39 -17.78 -9.44 9.56
CA LYS A 39 -16.58 -8.70 9.21
C LYS A 39 -15.48 -9.64 8.72
N ALA A 40 -14.54 -9.11 7.94
CA ALA A 40 -13.32 -9.82 7.52
C ALA A 40 -12.04 -9.04 7.94
N PRO A 41 -11.74 -8.95 9.25
CA PRO A 41 -10.58 -8.23 9.78
C PRO A 41 -9.28 -9.03 9.55
N ILE A 42 -8.86 -9.16 8.30
CA ILE A 42 -7.63 -9.85 7.89
C ILE A 42 -6.69 -8.86 7.21
N VAL A 43 -5.41 -8.92 7.57
CA VAL A 43 -4.33 -8.27 6.83
C VAL A 43 -3.54 -9.37 6.13
N VAL A 44 -3.38 -9.25 4.82
CA VAL A 44 -2.47 -10.08 4.03
C VAL A 44 -1.30 -9.21 3.63
N ARG A 45 -0.15 -9.42 4.27
CA ARG A 45 1.09 -8.73 3.89
C ARG A 45 1.82 -9.53 2.84
N THR A 46 2.45 -8.85 1.90
CA THR A 46 3.24 -9.52 0.87
C THR A 46 4.34 -8.63 0.30
N ALA A 47 5.47 -9.25 0.00
CA ALA A 47 6.64 -8.57 -0.53
C ALA A 47 6.54 -8.47 -2.07
N CYS A 48 6.48 -7.25 -2.61
CA CYS A 48 6.28 -6.99 -4.03
C CYS A 48 7.46 -6.24 -4.68
N GLY A 49 7.35 -5.97 -5.98
CA GLY A 49 8.26 -5.08 -6.71
C GLY A 49 9.62 -5.68 -7.08
N GLY A 50 10.23 -5.14 -8.13
CA GLY A 50 11.50 -5.59 -8.71
C GLY A 50 12.71 -4.75 -8.32
N GLY A 51 13.79 -4.86 -9.12
CA GLY A 51 15.00 -4.02 -8.99
C GLY A 51 16.24 -4.69 -8.39
N PHE A 52 16.19 -5.99 -8.09
CA PHE A 52 17.30 -6.76 -7.47
C PHE A 52 17.54 -8.12 -8.14
N GLY A 53 17.10 -8.29 -9.40
CA GLY A 53 17.32 -9.54 -10.14
C GLY A 53 16.39 -10.71 -9.76
N GLY A 54 15.18 -10.43 -9.24
CA GLY A 54 14.23 -11.45 -8.76
C GLY A 54 13.56 -12.31 -9.84
N GLY A 55 13.74 -11.97 -11.13
CA GLY A 55 13.17 -12.74 -12.23
C GLY A 55 11.63 -12.80 -12.22
N PRO A 56 11.01 -13.88 -12.75
CA PRO A 56 9.58 -13.94 -13.03
C PRO A 56 8.66 -14.13 -11.81
N HIS A 57 9.20 -14.58 -10.67
CA HIS A 57 8.41 -14.97 -9.49
C HIS A 57 8.84 -14.28 -8.18
N HIS A 58 9.63 -13.22 -8.27
CA HIS A 58 10.01 -12.42 -7.10
C HIS A 58 9.99 -10.92 -7.37
N SER A 59 9.32 -10.46 -8.43
CA SER A 59 9.45 -9.08 -8.93
C SER A 59 8.11 -8.40 -9.21
N GLN A 60 6.99 -9.14 -9.18
CA GLN A 60 5.70 -8.59 -9.60
C GLN A 60 5.20 -7.52 -8.64
N SER A 61 4.51 -6.54 -9.22
CA SER A 61 3.64 -5.60 -8.50
C SER A 61 2.22 -5.97 -8.94
N VAL A 62 1.42 -6.49 -8.00
CA VAL A 62 0.15 -7.19 -8.27
C VAL A 62 -1.08 -6.38 -7.88
N GLU A 63 -0.91 -5.13 -7.44
CA GLU A 63 -1.99 -4.22 -7.07
C GLU A 63 -3.08 -4.14 -8.15
N GLY A 64 -2.67 -4.18 -9.43
CA GLY A 64 -3.57 -4.14 -10.59
C GLY A 64 -4.60 -5.27 -10.62
N TRP A 65 -4.30 -6.43 -10.04
CA TRP A 65 -5.24 -7.56 -9.99
C TRP A 65 -6.44 -7.24 -9.08
N PHE A 66 -6.22 -6.43 -8.04
CA PHE A 66 -7.20 -6.13 -7.00
C PHE A 66 -7.89 -4.77 -7.17
N LEU A 67 -7.46 -3.93 -8.12
CA LEU A 67 -8.09 -2.63 -8.40
C LEU A 67 -9.57 -2.75 -8.75
N ASN A 68 -10.00 -3.87 -9.32
CA ASN A 68 -11.39 -4.12 -9.72
C ASN A 68 -12.16 -5.06 -8.77
N VAL A 69 -11.67 -5.28 -7.54
CA VAL A 69 -12.30 -6.17 -6.54
C VAL A 69 -12.88 -5.35 -5.37
N PRO A 70 -14.15 -4.91 -5.40
CA PRO A 70 -14.74 -4.14 -4.30
C PRO A 70 -14.64 -4.87 -2.95
N GLY A 71 -14.44 -4.10 -1.87
CA GLY A 71 -14.35 -4.63 -0.51
C GLY A 71 -12.93 -4.88 0.00
N ILE A 72 -11.91 -4.85 -0.88
CA ILE A 72 -10.49 -4.90 -0.48
C ILE A 72 -9.92 -3.49 -0.39
N VAL A 73 -9.13 -3.25 0.65
CA VAL A 73 -8.27 -2.06 0.77
C VAL A 73 -6.84 -2.44 0.39
N LEU A 74 -6.24 -1.67 -0.53
CA LEU A 74 -4.87 -1.85 -0.98
C LEU A 74 -3.97 -0.79 -0.35
N VAL A 75 -2.99 -1.20 0.43
CA VAL A 75 -2.07 -0.33 1.18
C VAL A 75 -0.65 -0.57 0.71
N ALA A 76 0.11 0.50 0.49
CA ALA A 76 1.37 0.48 -0.23
C ALA A 76 2.35 1.54 0.33
N PRO A 77 2.91 1.32 1.54
CA PRO A 77 3.79 2.28 2.20
C PRO A 77 5.08 2.57 1.40
N ALA A 78 5.55 3.82 1.45
CA ALA A 78 6.83 4.22 0.88
C ALA A 78 7.92 4.53 1.93
N THR A 79 7.55 4.85 3.18
CA THR A 79 8.50 5.26 4.23
C THR A 79 8.44 4.32 5.45
N PRO A 80 9.51 4.22 6.27
CA PRO A 80 9.48 3.42 7.49
C PRO A 80 8.39 3.84 8.49
N ALA A 81 8.14 5.15 8.62
CA ALA A 81 7.07 5.67 9.48
C ALA A 81 5.69 5.24 8.96
N ASP A 82 5.45 5.38 7.66
CA ASP A 82 4.18 4.94 7.06
C ASP A 82 4.01 3.43 7.09
N ALA A 83 5.09 2.66 6.92
CA ALA A 83 5.03 1.20 7.03
C ALA A 83 4.51 0.77 8.42
N LYS A 84 5.02 1.37 9.51
CA LYS A 84 4.53 1.10 10.86
C LYS A 84 3.09 1.60 11.05
N GLY A 85 2.84 2.88 10.77
CA GLY A 85 1.56 3.51 11.05
C GLY A 85 0.41 2.92 10.24
N LEU A 86 0.63 2.66 8.94
CA LEU A 86 -0.38 2.07 8.06
C LEU A 86 -0.61 0.59 8.39
N LEU A 87 0.42 -0.16 8.79
CA LEU A 87 0.24 -1.56 9.19
C LEU A 87 -0.60 -1.66 10.47
N LEU A 88 -0.32 -0.83 11.48
CA LEU A 88 -1.14 -0.78 12.70
C LEU A 88 -2.58 -0.38 12.38
N ALA A 89 -2.79 0.65 11.55
CA ALA A 89 -4.12 1.04 11.09
C ALA A 89 -4.84 -0.09 10.32
N SER A 90 -4.09 -0.89 9.55
CA SER A 90 -4.61 -2.04 8.80
C SER A 90 -5.05 -3.17 9.74
N ILE A 91 -4.24 -3.48 10.75
CA ILE A 91 -4.56 -4.49 11.76
C ILE A 91 -5.83 -4.09 12.53
N GLU A 92 -6.03 -2.80 12.79
CA GLU A 92 -7.20 -2.25 13.47
C GLU A 92 -8.44 -2.12 12.55
N ASN A 93 -8.30 -2.33 11.24
CA ASN A 93 -9.39 -2.20 10.27
C ASN A 93 -10.25 -3.47 10.14
N ASP A 94 -11.56 -3.32 10.03
CA ASP A 94 -12.50 -4.45 9.91
C ASP A 94 -12.74 -4.95 8.47
N ASN A 95 -12.09 -4.32 7.48
CA ASN A 95 -12.10 -4.74 6.08
C ASN A 95 -10.87 -5.60 5.77
N PRO A 96 -10.94 -6.47 4.73
CA PRO A 96 -9.76 -7.18 4.27
C PRO A 96 -8.75 -6.20 3.67
N ILE A 97 -7.53 -6.25 4.17
CA ILE A 97 -6.41 -5.43 3.73
C ILE A 97 -5.41 -6.30 2.97
N ILE A 98 -4.95 -5.82 1.80
CA ILE A 98 -3.71 -6.30 1.17
C ILE A 98 -2.65 -5.22 1.38
N PHE A 99 -1.58 -5.59 2.09
CA PHE A 99 -0.49 -4.70 2.46
C PHE A 99 0.76 -5.05 1.64
N LEU A 100 1.10 -4.17 0.70
CA LEU A 100 2.13 -4.36 -0.33
C LEU A 100 3.44 -3.73 0.12
N GLU A 101 4.44 -4.56 0.40
CA GLU A 101 5.75 -4.14 0.86
C GLU A 101 6.77 -4.22 -0.28
N HIS A 102 7.12 -3.09 -0.89
CA HIS A 102 8.09 -3.10 -1.99
C HIS A 102 9.49 -3.45 -1.47
N LYS A 103 10.05 -4.57 -1.93
CA LYS A 103 11.28 -5.17 -1.35
C LYS A 103 12.51 -4.26 -1.37
N ALA A 104 12.65 -3.45 -2.41
CA ALA A 104 13.73 -2.45 -2.50
C ALA A 104 13.72 -1.43 -1.33
N LEU A 105 12.59 -1.26 -0.63
CA LEU A 105 12.45 -0.31 0.46
C LEU A 105 12.80 -0.89 1.83
N TYR A 106 12.96 -2.21 1.99
CA TYR A 106 13.23 -2.80 3.31
C TYR A 106 14.50 -2.30 4.00
N ARG A 107 15.47 -1.80 3.23
CA ARG A 107 16.73 -1.26 3.77
C ARG A 107 16.72 0.26 3.92
N VAL A 108 15.65 0.94 3.49
CA VAL A 108 15.50 2.38 3.66
C VAL A 108 15.35 2.68 5.16
N LYS A 109 16.15 3.62 5.64
CA LYS A 109 16.09 4.11 7.02
C LYS A 109 15.39 5.47 7.05
N GLY A 110 14.69 5.73 8.13
CA GLY A 110 14.02 7.00 8.39
C GLY A 110 13.53 7.01 9.84
N ASP A 111 13.19 8.19 10.34
CA ASP A 111 12.70 8.33 11.71
C ASP A 111 11.35 7.64 11.86
N VAL A 112 11.22 6.83 12.92
CA VAL A 112 9.99 6.11 13.24
C VAL A 112 9.65 6.42 14.70
N PRO A 113 8.55 7.14 14.98
CA PRO A 113 8.15 7.42 16.36
C PRO A 113 8.02 6.13 17.18
N GLU A 114 8.49 6.14 18.43
CA GLU A 114 8.28 5.04 19.36
C GLU A 114 6.81 4.95 19.82
N GLY A 115 6.44 3.86 20.48
CA GLY A 115 5.07 3.66 20.97
C GLY A 115 4.06 3.32 19.87
N HIS A 116 2.77 3.39 20.22
CA HIS A 116 1.68 3.11 19.29
C HIS A 116 1.25 4.39 18.58
N TYR A 117 1.15 4.32 17.25
CA TYR A 117 0.51 5.35 16.43
C TYR A 117 -0.04 4.69 15.16
N THR A 118 -1.01 5.34 14.54
CA THR A 118 -1.56 4.93 13.24
C THR A 118 -1.40 6.04 12.22
N THR A 119 -1.16 5.66 10.97
CA THR A 119 -1.29 6.56 9.82
C THR A 119 -2.67 6.31 9.23
N PRO A 120 -3.50 7.35 8.98
CA PRO A 120 -4.83 7.15 8.43
C PRO A 120 -4.78 6.42 7.08
N LEU A 121 -5.53 5.34 6.95
CA LEU A 121 -5.79 4.72 5.65
C LEU A 121 -6.58 5.70 4.77
N ARG A 122 -6.43 5.57 3.45
CA ARG A 122 -7.17 6.38 2.45
C ARG A 122 -6.84 7.88 2.51
N ARG A 123 -5.66 8.22 3.01
CA ARG A 123 -5.12 9.58 3.03
C ARG A 123 -3.74 9.58 2.41
N ALA A 124 -3.58 10.34 1.33
CA ALA A 124 -2.30 10.53 0.69
C ALA A 124 -1.39 11.45 1.52
N ALA A 125 -0.11 11.50 1.18
CA ALA A 125 0.81 12.53 1.67
C ALA A 125 1.44 13.29 0.51
N ILE A 126 1.54 14.60 0.67
CA ILE A 126 2.38 15.41 -0.21
C ILE A 126 3.81 15.30 0.31
N ALA A 127 4.61 14.46 -0.35
CA ALA A 127 6.00 14.18 0.00
C ALA A 127 6.95 15.34 -0.37
N ARG A 128 6.60 16.10 -1.41
CA ARG A 128 7.26 17.34 -1.82
C ARG A 128 6.19 18.27 -2.39
N GLN A 129 6.15 19.52 -1.93
CA GLN A 129 5.29 20.56 -2.51
C GLN A 129 5.88 21.03 -3.85
N GLY A 130 5.03 21.37 -4.80
CA GLY A 130 5.41 21.96 -6.08
C GLY A 130 4.19 22.59 -6.75
N LYS A 131 4.38 23.17 -7.94
CA LYS A 131 3.32 23.96 -8.60
C LYS A 131 3.21 23.78 -10.11
N ASP A 132 4.23 23.24 -10.76
CA ASP A 132 4.27 23.15 -12.23
C ASP A 132 3.69 21.82 -12.71
N VAL A 133 3.91 20.73 -11.97
CA VAL A 133 3.39 19.40 -12.28
C VAL A 133 3.28 18.54 -11.01
N THR A 134 2.21 17.76 -10.90
CA THR A 134 2.03 16.78 -9.82
C THR A 134 2.34 15.37 -10.32
N VAL A 135 3.22 14.66 -9.59
CA VAL A 135 3.54 13.25 -9.78
C VAL A 135 2.94 12.45 -8.63
N VAL A 136 1.95 11.63 -8.96
CA VAL A 136 1.34 10.69 -8.03
C VAL A 136 2.07 9.36 -8.11
N ALA A 137 2.57 8.88 -6.98
CA ALA A 137 3.37 7.67 -6.90
C ALA A 137 3.03 6.82 -5.66
N THR A 138 3.55 5.60 -5.65
CA THR A 138 3.45 4.68 -4.51
C THR A 138 4.73 3.89 -4.31
N MET A 139 4.97 3.43 -3.09
CA MET A 139 6.09 2.56 -2.76
C MET A 139 7.43 3.12 -3.29
N LYS A 140 8.24 2.32 -3.99
CA LYS A 140 9.54 2.73 -4.54
C LYS A 140 9.44 3.94 -5.47
N MET A 141 8.35 4.07 -6.22
CA MET A 141 8.20 5.16 -7.19
C MET A 141 8.10 6.54 -6.52
N VAL A 142 7.73 6.61 -5.23
CA VAL A 142 7.79 7.89 -4.48
C VAL A 142 9.23 8.39 -4.40
N HIS A 143 10.19 7.50 -4.12
CA HIS A 143 11.61 7.85 -4.03
C HIS A 143 12.19 8.22 -5.40
N GLU A 144 11.80 7.50 -6.46
CA GLU A 144 12.19 7.86 -7.84
C GLU A 144 11.62 9.22 -8.26
N ALA A 145 10.35 9.50 -7.91
CA ALA A 145 9.71 10.78 -8.19
C ALA A 145 10.40 11.94 -7.46
N LEU A 146 10.79 11.76 -6.19
CA LEU A 146 11.55 12.75 -5.42
C LEU A 146 12.94 13.01 -6.02
N ALA A 147 13.63 11.95 -6.47
CA ALA A 147 14.91 12.09 -7.16
C ALA A 147 14.76 12.85 -8.49
N ALA A 148 13.74 12.51 -9.30
CA ALA A 148 13.44 13.20 -10.54
C ALA A 148 13.07 14.67 -10.31
N ALA A 149 12.28 14.97 -9.28
CA ALA A 149 11.93 16.33 -8.89
C ALA A 149 13.18 17.17 -8.56
N THR A 150 14.17 16.57 -7.90
CA THR A 150 15.44 17.24 -7.57
C THR A 150 16.27 17.58 -8.82
N GLU A 151 16.23 16.73 -9.85
CA GLU A 151 16.90 17.02 -11.12
C GLU A 151 16.17 18.10 -11.92
N LEU A 152 14.83 18.02 -12.00
CA LEU A 152 13.99 18.97 -12.72
C LEU A 152 13.99 20.38 -12.10
N GLU A 153 14.20 20.48 -10.78
CA GLU A 153 14.36 21.77 -10.11
C GLU A 153 15.56 22.57 -10.66
N LYS A 154 16.61 21.90 -11.13
CA LYS A 154 17.78 22.54 -11.77
C LYS A 154 17.44 23.18 -13.11
N GLU A 155 16.37 22.70 -13.76
CA GLU A 155 15.82 23.24 -15.00
C GLU A 155 14.69 24.26 -14.72
N GLY A 156 14.43 24.56 -13.44
CA GLY A 156 13.39 25.51 -13.02
C GLY A 156 11.97 24.94 -13.02
N ILE A 157 11.83 23.61 -13.01
CA ILE A 157 10.53 22.92 -12.97
C ILE A 157 10.26 22.44 -11.53
N ASP A 158 9.18 22.94 -10.94
CA ASP A 158 8.80 22.67 -9.55
C ASP A 158 7.74 21.57 -9.45
N VAL A 159 8.19 20.34 -9.16
CA VAL A 159 7.38 19.12 -9.16
C VAL A 159 6.78 18.82 -7.78
N GLU A 160 5.46 18.76 -7.67
CA GLU A 160 4.79 18.20 -6.51
C GLU A 160 4.84 16.66 -6.57
N VAL A 161 5.15 16.02 -5.45
CA VAL A 161 5.15 14.55 -5.34
C VAL A 161 4.14 14.13 -4.29
N VAL A 162 3.16 13.34 -4.71
CA VAL A 162 2.10 12.78 -3.87
C VAL A 162 2.32 11.28 -3.71
N ASP A 163 2.52 10.83 -2.47
CA ASP A 163 2.47 9.40 -2.09
C ASP A 163 1.02 9.03 -1.76
N LEU A 164 0.41 8.13 -2.54
CA LEU A 164 -0.98 7.73 -2.27
C LEU A 164 -1.14 7.03 -0.93
N ARG A 165 -0.12 6.28 -0.47
CA ARG A 165 -0.14 5.36 0.69
C ARG A 165 -1.17 4.22 0.62
N THR A 166 -2.40 4.53 0.23
CA THR A 166 -3.51 3.61 -0.03
C THR A 166 -3.87 3.72 -1.51
N ILE A 167 -3.65 2.64 -2.27
CA ILE A 167 -3.97 2.58 -3.70
C ILE A 167 -5.49 2.50 -3.90
N ARG A 168 -6.20 1.83 -2.99
CA ARG A 168 -7.65 1.67 -3.09
C ARG A 168 -8.33 1.56 -1.72
N PRO A 169 -9.40 2.34 -1.47
CA PRO A 169 -9.74 3.56 -2.21
C PRO A 169 -8.63 4.61 -2.01
N TYR A 170 -8.25 5.28 -3.09
CA TYR A 170 -7.25 6.35 -3.03
C TYR A 170 -7.90 7.65 -2.56
N ASP A 171 -7.05 8.58 -2.12
CA ASP A 171 -7.45 9.91 -1.68
C ASP A 171 -7.64 10.84 -2.88
N ALA A 172 -8.87 10.91 -3.39
CA ALA A 172 -9.23 11.73 -4.54
C ALA A 172 -9.41 13.23 -4.20
N GLU A 173 -9.38 13.60 -2.92
CA GLU A 173 -9.42 15.01 -2.52
C GLU A 173 -8.01 15.64 -2.57
N THR A 174 -6.99 14.85 -2.23
CA THR A 174 -5.58 15.28 -2.31
C THR A 174 -5.04 15.29 -3.74
N VAL A 175 -5.46 14.34 -4.59
CA VAL A 175 -5.05 14.21 -6.00
C VAL A 175 -5.90 15.11 -6.90
#